data_AF-A0A928D2G5-F1
#
_entry.id   AF-A0A928D2G5-F1
#
_cell.length_a   1.000
_cell.length_b   1.000
_cell.length_c   1.000
_cell.angle_alpha   90.00
_cell.angle_beta   90.00
_cell.angle_gamma   90.00
#
_symmetry.space_group_name_H-M   'P 1'
#
loop_
_entity.id
_entity.type
_entity.pdbx_description
1 polymer ?
#
loop_
_entity_poly.entity_id
_entity_poly.type
_entity_poly.pdbx_seq_one_letter_code
_entity_poly.pdbx_strand_id
1 'polypeptide(L)' 'MSSQKLIFDNPENTGVRLKCPHCGEYLYPADLETFSHCCYCNGKIEPCPEIEDFVIAPLARQWAERNNN' A
#
# COMPACT_ATOMS: atom_id res chain seq x y z
N MET A 1 -8.53 7.29 20.13
CA MET A 1 -7.76 7.46 18.86
C MET A 1 -8.23 6.37 17.92
N SER A 2 -8.92 6.72 16.84
CA SER A 2 -9.51 5.74 15.92
C SER A 2 -8.42 5.12 15.05
N SER A 3 -8.03 3.88 15.36
CA SER A 3 -7.21 3.08 14.46
C SER A 3 -8.07 2.75 13.23
N GLN A 4 -7.83 3.44 12.12
CA GLN A 4 -8.40 3.03 10.84
C GLN A 4 -7.82 1.66 10.53
N LYS A 5 -8.66 0.62 10.52
CA LYS A 5 -8.22 -0.74 10.23
C LYS A 5 -7.92 -0.83 8.74
N LEU A 6 -6.64 -0.77 8.39
CA LEU A 6 -6.17 -1.02 7.04
C LEU A 6 -6.27 -2.52 6.76
N ILE A 7 -6.81 -2.87 5.60
CA ILE A 7 -6.99 -4.26 5.19
C ILE A 7 -6.09 -4.48 3.98
N PHE A 8 -5.03 -5.25 4.18
CA PHE A 8 -4.13 -5.66 3.11
C PHE A 8 -4.61 -7.02 2.58
N ASP A 9 -4.90 -7.08 1.28
CA ASP A 9 -5.34 -8.28 0.57
C ASP A 9 -4.23 -8.74 -0.37
N ASN A 10 -3.97 -10.05 -0.44
CA ASN A 10 -2.97 -10.60 -1.35
C ASN A 10 -3.56 -11.80 -2.10
N PRO A 11 -4.43 -11.55 -3.10
CA PRO A 11 -5.02 -12.62 -3.86
C PRO A 11 -3.94 -13.23 -4.75
N GLU A 12 -3.63 -14.50 -4.50
CA GLU A 12 -2.88 -15.35 -5.43
C GLU A 12 -1.46 -14.86 -5.81
N ASN A 13 -0.72 -14.26 -4.86
CA ASN A 13 0.69 -13.86 -5.05
C ASN A 13 0.95 -12.83 -6.17
N THR A 14 -0.09 -12.19 -6.72
CA THR A 14 0.07 -11.15 -7.76
C THR A 14 0.44 -9.77 -7.20
N GLY A 15 0.54 -9.63 -5.88
CA GLY A 15 0.95 -8.41 -5.21
C GLY A 15 -0.06 -8.02 -4.13
N VAL A 16 0.45 -7.60 -2.98
CA VAL A 16 -0.37 -7.13 -1.86
C VAL A 16 -1.06 -5.82 -2.30
N ARG A 17 -2.34 -5.65 -1.95
CA ARG A 17 -3.19 -4.50 -2.23
C ARG A 17 -3.78 -3.96 -0.95
N LEU A 18 -3.89 -2.64 -0.82
CA LEU A 18 -4.55 -2.01 0.32
C LEU A 18 -6.00 -1.72 0.00
N LYS A 19 -6.94 -2.21 0.81
CA LYS A 19 -8.35 -1.82 0.72
C LYS A 19 -8.57 -0.49 1.44
N CYS A 20 -9.11 0.49 0.71
CA CYS A 20 -9.47 1.79 1.24
C CYS A 20 -10.57 1.64 2.31
N PRO A 21 -10.40 2.23 3.51
CA PRO A 21 -11.43 2.16 4.56
C PRO A 21 -12.66 3.05 4.26
N HIS A 22 -12.55 4.00 3.34
CA HIS A 22 -13.63 4.95 3.02
C HIS A 22 -14.58 4.42 1.94
N CYS A 23 -14.04 3.93 0.82
CA CYS A 23 -14.84 3.42 -0.30
C CYS A 23 -14.77 1.91 -0.51
N GLY A 24 -13.83 1.22 0.14
CA GLY A 24 -13.63 -0.21 -0.05
C GLY A 24 -12.89 -0.61 -1.33
N GLU A 25 -12.39 0.35 -2.12
CA GLU A 25 -11.58 0.08 -3.32
C GLU A 25 -10.17 -0.41 -2.98
N TYR A 26 -9.55 -1.14 -3.90
CA TYR A 26 -8.18 -1.65 -3.73
C TYR A 26 -7.16 -0.71 -4.38
N LEU A 27 -6.12 -0.40 -3.62
CA LEU A 27 -5.01 0.46 -4.00
C LEU A 27 -3.74 -0.37 -4.08
N TYR A 28 -2.93 -0.11 -5.10
CA TYR A 28 -1.62 -0.74 -5.23
C TYR A 28 -0.56 0.07 -4.46
N PRO A 29 0.59 -0.53 -4.13
CA PRO A 29 1.69 0.19 -3.49
C PRO A 29 2.10 1.44 -4.28
N ALA A 30 2.11 1.34 -5.62
CA ALA A 30 2.44 2.45 -6.52
C ALA A 30 1.43 3.63 -6.43
N ASP A 31 0.15 3.34 -6.16
CA ASP A 31 -0.86 4.40 -5.96
C ASP A 31 -0.59 5.17 -4.66
N LEU A 32 -0.18 4.46 -3.61
CA LEU A 32 0.11 5.05 -2.29
C LEU A 32 1.46 5.75 -2.24
N GLU A 33 2.42 5.35 -3.08
CA GLU A 33 3.71 6.04 -3.22
C GLU A 33 3.53 7.49 -3.65
N THR A 34 2.58 7.74 -4.55
CA THR A 34 2.32 9.07 -5.10
C THR A 34 1.25 9.83 -4.31
N PHE A 35 0.24 9.11 -3.78
CA PHE A 35 -0.93 9.73 -3.17
C PHE A 35 -1.13 9.23 -1.73
N SER A 36 -1.02 10.13 -0.75
CA SER A 36 -1.42 9.88 0.64
C SER A 36 -2.96 9.84 0.84
N HIS A 37 -3.70 9.57 -0.23
CA HIS A 37 -5.15 9.54 -0.28
C HIS A 37 -5.61 8.52 -1.32
N CYS A 38 -6.84 8.02 -1.15
CA CYS A 38 -7.44 7.13 -2.12
C CYS A 38 -7.73 7.88 -3.43
N CYS A 39 -7.18 7.43 -4.55
CA CYS A 39 -7.42 8.02 -5.88
C CYS A 39 -8.88 7.92 -6.36
N TYR A 40 -9.70 7.05 -5.75
CA TYR A 40 -11.11 6.85 -6.12
C TYR A 40 -12.08 7.74 -5.36
N CYS A 41 -11.94 7.83 -4.03
CA CYS A 41 -12.87 8.60 -3.19
C CYS A 41 -12.25 9.87 -2.60
N ASN A 42 -10.97 10.13 -2.89
CA ASN A 42 -10.18 11.19 -2.28
C ASN A 42 -10.13 11.12 -0.74
N GLY A 43 -10.45 9.94 -0.19
CA GLY A 43 -10.43 9.67 1.24
C GLY A 43 -9.01 9.72 1.77
N LYS A 44 -8.78 10.51 2.82
CA LYS A 44 -7.46 10.64 3.43
C LYS A 44 -7.05 9.31 4.03
N ILE A 45 -5.89 8.82 3.62
CA ILE A 45 -5.28 7.62 4.16
C ILE A 45 -4.19 8.12 5.10
N GLU A 46 -4.38 7.90 6.40
CA GLU A 46 -3.39 8.36 7.37
C GLU A 46 -2.08 7.58 7.14
N PRO A 47 -0.95 8.28 6.96
CA PRO A 47 0.34 7.60 6.85
C PRO A 47 0.63 6.90 8.17
N CYS A 48 0.91 5.61 8.08
CA CYS A 48 1.29 4.79 9.20
C CYS A 48 2.41 3.83 8.78
N PRO A 49 3.18 3.30 9.74
CA PRO A 49 4.34 2.46 9.44
C PRO A 49 4.02 1.26 8.54
N GLU A 50 2.82 0.69 8.68
CA GLU A 50 2.36 -0.44 7.86
C GLU A 50 2.19 -0.07 6.38
N ILE A 51 1.79 1.17 6.07
CA ILE A 51 1.67 1.66 4.69
C ILE A 51 3.05 1.96 4.13
N GLU A 52 3.92 2.58 4.92
CA GLU A 52 5.29 2.87 4.49
C GLU A 52 6.03 1.56 4.16
N ASP A 53 5.94 0.56 5.03
CA ASP A 53 6.52 -0.77 4.77
C ASP A 53 5.90 -1.44 3.53
N PHE A 54 4.58 -1.34 3.37
CA PHE A 54 3.87 -1.86 2.20
C PHE A 54 4.35 -1.24 0.87
N VAL A 55 4.63 0.05 0.84
CA VAL A 55 5.15 0.75 -0.34
C VAL A 55 6.63 0.44 -0.58
N ILE A 56 7.44 0.42 0.49
CA ILE A 56 8.90 0.26 0.39
C ILE A 56 9.32 -1.20 0.14
N ALA A 57 8.61 -2.19 0.69
CA ALA A 57 8.96 -3.61 0.59
C ALA A 57 9.19 -4.12 -0.86
N PRO A 58 8.30 -3.89 -1.84
CA PRO A 58 8.55 -4.34 -3.21
C PRO A 58 9.74 -3.64 -3.87
N LEU A 59 9.96 -2.35 -3.59
CA LEU A 59 11.13 -1.62 -4.08
C LEU A 59 12.41 -2.19 -3.48
N ALA A 60 12.46 -2.36 -2.16
CA ALA A 60 13.62 -2.90 -1.46
C ALA A 60 14.01 -4.29 -2.00
N ARG A 61 13.03 -5.15 -2.31
CA ARG A 61 13.26 -6.47 -2.93
C ARG A 61 13.90 -6.33 -4.31
N GLN A 62 13.37 -5.47 -5.18
CA GLN A 62 13.95 -5.22 -6.50
C GLN A 62 15.40 -4.73 -6.43
N TRP A 63 15.71 -3.83 -5.50
CA TRP A 63 17.06 -3.34 -5.30
C TRP A 63 18.01 -4.44 -4.81
N ALA A 64 17.55 -5.27 -3.87
CA ALA A 64 18.32 -6.40 -3.36
C ALA A 64 18.61 -7.46 -4.45
N GLU A 65 17.65 -7.73 -5.32
CA GLU A 65 17.84 -8.65 -6.46
C GLU A 65 18.82 -8.06 -7.50
N ARG A 66 18.73 -6.76 -7.77
CA ARG A 66 19.60 -6.08 -8.75
C ARG A 66 21.06 -5.96 -8.30
N ASN A 67 21.32 -5.89 -6.99
CA ASN A 67 22.68 -5.76 -6.44
C ASN A 67 23.37 -7.10 -6.12
N ASN A 68 22.66 -8.22 -6.22
CA ASN A 68 23.22 -9.57 -5.99
C ASN A 68 23.74 -10.25 -7.28
N ASN A 69 23.98 -9.50 -8.34
CA ASN A 69 24.53 -9.98 -9.62
C ASN A 69 25.72 -9.14 -10.07
#